data_AF-A0A6L6I8E3-F1
#
_entry.id   AF-A0A6L6I8E3-F1
#
_cell.length_a   1.000
_cell.length_b   1.000
_cell.length_c   1.000
_cell.angle_alpha   90.00
_cell.angle_beta   90.00
_cell.angle_gamma   90.00
#
_symmetry.space_group_name_H-M   'P 1'
#
loop_
_entity.id
_entity.type
_entity.pdbx_description
1 polymer ?
#
loop_
_entity_poly.entity_id
_entity_poly.type
_entity_poly.pdbx_seq_one_letter_code
_entity_poly.pdbx_strand_id
1 'polypeptide(L)'
;MGVLSSGTNYGNNWVVTTQDFLGQQPQNDFDKTIAYTSGEGVLQWKYDAANGTGTLTQGNTTWDMHGKKGNDLNAGKNLLFTGNNGEVVLQNSVNQGGGYLQFAGDYRVSALNGQTWMGGGIITDKGTHVLWQVNGVAGDNLHKTGEGTLTVNGTGVNIGGLKVGDGTVILNQQADADGKVQAFSSVDIASGRPTVVLSDSQQVNPDNISWGYRGGRLDLNGNNLTFTRLQAADYGAIITNNSEKKSTVTLDFQTLKASDINVPVNTVSIFGGKGTPGDLYYDTSTGQYYILKVQQFMHTVRRLVIDLHNYLA
;
A
#
# COMPACT_ATOMS: atom_id res chain seq x y z
N MET A 1 29.72 1.52 -15.52
CA MET A 1 30.65 1.70 -14.38
C MET A 1 30.94 0.39 -13.63
N GLY A 2 30.13 -0.68 -13.79
CA GLY A 2 30.57 -2.04 -13.45
C GLY A 2 30.23 -2.53 -12.04
N VAL A 3 30.23 -3.85 -11.87
CA VAL A 3 30.04 -4.55 -10.59
C VAL A 3 31.34 -5.21 -10.16
N LEU A 4 31.65 -5.18 -8.86
CA LEU A 4 32.84 -5.83 -8.33
C LEU A 4 32.80 -7.33 -8.64
N SER A 5 33.87 -7.87 -9.18
CA SER A 5 33.98 -9.29 -9.51
C SER A 5 35.03 -10.01 -8.68
N SER A 6 36.23 -9.43 -8.59
CA SER A 6 37.34 -10.04 -7.86
C SER A 6 38.29 -8.98 -7.33
N GLY A 7 39.26 -9.42 -6.52
CA GLY A 7 40.32 -8.57 -6.00
C GLY A 7 41.65 -9.31 -5.95
N THR A 8 42.72 -8.54 -5.83
CA THR A 8 44.09 -8.99 -5.60
C THR A 8 44.67 -8.21 -4.41
N ASN A 9 45.88 -8.55 -3.99
CA ASN A 9 46.59 -7.78 -2.95
C ASN A 9 46.83 -6.31 -3.34
N TYR A 10 46.68 -5.94 -4.61
CA TYR A 10 47.02 -4.62 -5.13
C TYR A 10 45.82 -3.85 -5.69
N GLY A 11 44.61 -4.41 -5.64
CA GLY A 11 43.42 -3.72 -6.14
C GLY A 11 42.25 -4.62 -6.47
N ASN A 12 41.24 -4.05 -7.12
CA ASN A 12 39.98 -4.71 -7.44
C ASN A 12 39.77 -4.79 -8.96
N ASN A 13 38.96 -5.76 -9.39
CA ASN A 13 38.53 -5.95 -10.76
C ASN A 13 37.01 -5.84 -10.83
N TRP A 14 36.52 -5.10 -11.82
CA TRP A 14 35.09 -4.88 -12.03
C TRP A 14 34.66 -5.42 -13.39
N VAL A 15 33.52 -6.11 -13.41
CA VAL A 15 32.83 -6.45 -14.65
C VAL A 15 32.11 -5.22 -15.14
N VAL A 16 32.40 -4.78 -16.36
CA VAL A 16 31.76 -3.61 -16.96
C VAL A 16 30.29 -3.90 -17.23
N THR A 17 29.40 -3.05 -16.71
CA THR A 17 27.98 -3.10 -17.00
C THR A 17 27.70 -2.46 -18.37
N THR A 18 27.22 -3.26 -19.33
CA THR A 18 26.81 -2.77 -20.66
C THR A 18 25.30 -2.64 -20.74
N GLN A 19 24.82 -1.65 -21.52
CA GLN A 19 23.39 -1.46 -21.74
C GLN A 19 22.78 -2.65 -22.49
N ASP A 20 23.52 -3.22 -23.46
CA ASP A 20 23.06 -4.38 -24.22
C ASP A 20 22.72 -5.56 -23.31
N PHE A 21 23.58 -5.90 -22.35
CA PHE A 21 23.31 -7.01 -21.43
C PHE A 21 22.23 -6.64 -20.40
N LEU A 22 22.31 -5.45 -19.81
CA LEU A 22 21.34 -5.00 -18.79
C LEU A 22 19.92 -4.82 -19.36
N GLY A 23 19.79 -4.54 -20.65
CA GLY A 23 18.50 -4.37 -21.34
C GLY A 23 17.81 -5.68 -21.71
N GLN A 24 18.55 -6.80 -21.82
CA GLN A 24 18.00 -8.08 -22.27
C GLN A 24 16.91 -8.61 -21.36
N GLN A 25 17.15 -8.68 -20.04
CA GLN A 25 16.18 -9.25 -19.12
C GLN A 25 14.90 -8.41 -19.05
N PRO A 26 14.94 -7.07 -18.83
CA PRO A 26 13.75 -6.25 -18.87
C PRO A 26 12.97 -6.41 -20.18
N GLN A 27 13.64 -6.42 -21.33
CA GLN A 27 13.00 -6.61 -22.64
C GLN A 27 12.32 -7.98 -22.77
N ASN A 28 12.97 -9.05 -22.30
CA ASN A 28 12.41 -10.40 -22.30
C ASN A 28 11.23 -10.55 -21.33
N ASP A 29 11.08 -9.62 -20.39
CA ASP A 29 10.01 -9.59 -19.42
C ASP A 29 8.80 -8.75 -19.84
N PHE A 30 8.82 -8.12 -21.02
CA PHE A 30 7.64 -7.48 -21.61
C PHE A 30 6.89 -8.43 -22.56
N ASP A 31 5.56 -8.44 -22.45
CA ASP A 31 4.72 -8.90 -23.55
C ASP A 31 4.70 -7.84 -24.69
N LYS A 32 4.10 -8.20 -25.83
CA LYS A 32 3.98 -7.28 -26.97
C LYS A 32 3.28 -5.99 -26.55
N THR A 33 3.80 -4.85 -27.03
CA THR A 33 3.20 -3.53 -26.80
C THR A 33 1.73 -3.50 -27.21
N ILE A 34 0.90 -2.99 -26.31
CA ILE A 34 -0.54 -2.83 -26.50
C ILE A 34 -0.77 -1.43 -27.05
N ALA A 35 -1.06 -1.34 -28.34
CA ALA A 35 -1.36 -0.08 -29.02
C ALA A 35 -2.88 0.11 -29.08
N TYR A 36 -3.40 1.06 -28.31
CA TYR A 36 -4.82 1.40 -28.33
C TYR A 36 -5.17 2.19 -29.60
N THR A 37 -6.16 1.72 -30.34
CA THR A 37 -6.69 2.40 -31.52
C THR A 37 -7.97 3.14 -31.17
N SER A 38 -7.96 4.48 -31.26
CA SER A 38 -9.17 5.28 -31.05
C SER A 38 -10.25 4.93 -32.08
N GLY A 39 -11.48 4.74 -31.62
CA GLY A 39 -12.63 4.35 -32.46
C GLY A 39 -12.88 2.84 -32.57
N GLU A 40 -11.96 1.98 -32.11
CA GLU A 40 -12.14 0.52 -32.12
C GLU A 40 -12.78 -0.04 -30.84
N GLY A 41 -13.26 0.86 -29.97
CA GLY A 41 -13.89 0.51 -28.70
C GLY A 41 -12.89 0.29 -27.56
N VAL A 42 -13.37 -0.35 -26.49
CA VAL A 42 -12.65 -0.52 -25.22
C VAL A 42 -11.85 -1.84 -25.21
N LEU A 43 -10.62 -1.83 -24.71
CA LEU A 43 -9.81 -3.04 -24.49
C LEU A 43 -10.46 -3.92 -23.42
N GLN A 44 -10.88 -5.12 -23.82
CA GLN A 44 -11.44 -6.12 -22.91
C GLN A 44 -10.32 -7.00 -22.36
N TRP A 45 -10.07 -6.93 -21.06
CA TRP A 45 -9.01 -7.69 -20.40
C TRP A 45 -9.56 -8.93 -19.70
N LYS A 46 -9.34 -10.10 -20.29
CA LYS A 46 -9.71 -11.41 -19.72
C LYS A 46 -8.49 -12.10 -19.12
N TYR A 47 -8.68 -12.85 -18.05
CA TYR A 47 -7.59 -13.53 -17.36
C TYR A 47 -8.03 -14.88 -16.76
N ASP A 48 -7.25 -15.92 -17.05
CA ASP A 48 -7.33 -17.24 -16.44
C ASP A 48 -6.31 -17.35 -15.31
N ALA A 49 -6.77 -17.12 -14.09
CA ALA A 49 -5.95 -17.17 -12.89
C ALA A 49 -5.35 -18.56 -12.59
N ALA A 50 -5.93 -19.65 -13.09
CA ALA A 50 -5.42 -20.99 -12.84
C ALA A 50 -4.14 -21.25 -13.67
N ASN A 51 -4.11 -20.76 -14.91
CA ASN A 51 -3.00 -20.98 -15.83
C ASN A 51 -2.00 -19.82 -15.87
N GLY A 52 -2.37 -18.66 -15.33
CA GLY A 52 -1.52 -17.47 -15.34
C GLY A 52 -1.48 -16.79 -16.71
N THR A 53 -2.52 -16.96 -17.53
CA THR A 53 -2.58 -16.44 -18.90
C THR A 53 -3.82 -15.56 -19.08
N GLY A 54 -3.71 -14.54 -19.91
CA GLY A 54 -4.81 -13.64 -20.22
C GLY A 54 -4.67 -13.02 -21.59
N THR A 55 -5.70 -12.28 -21.98
CA THR A 55 -5.70 -11.54 -23.24
C THR A 55 -6.29 -10.17 -23.05
N LEU A 56 -5.81 -9.21 -23.83
CA LEU A 56 -6.45 -7.93 -24.05
C LEU A 56 -6.92 -7.89 -25.50
N THR A 57 -8.20 -7.63 -25.73
CA THR A 57 -8.79 -7.62 -27.08
C THR A 57 -9.46 -6.28 -27.36
N GLN A 58 -9.18 -5.69 -28.52
CA GLN A 58 -9.84 -4.51 -29.07
C GLN A 58 -10.16 -4.76 -30.55
N GLY A 59 -11.43 -4.64 -30.93
CA GLY A 59 -11.88 -5.01 -32.27
C GLY A 59 -11.46 -6.45 -32.64
N ASN A 60 -10.68 -6.58 -33.71
CA ASN A 60 -10.14 -7.86 -34.19
C ASN A 60 -8.71 -8.13 -33.73
N THR A 61 -8.09 -7.21 -32.98
CA THR A 61 -6.73 -7.35 -32.48
C THR A 61 -6.74 -7.91 -31.06
N THR A 62 -5.87 -8.89 -30.80
CA THR A 62 -5.69 -9.48 -29.48
C THR A 62 -4.20 -9.52 -29.11
N TRP A 63 -3.91 -9.14 -27.88
CA TRP A 63 -2.60 -9.21 -27.25
C TRP A 63 -2.63 -10.24 -26.13
N ASP A 64 -1.63 -11.10 -26.08
CA ASP A 64 -1.40 -12.02 -24.96
C ASP A 64 -0.87 -11.25 -23.75
N MET A 65 -1.22 -11.74 -22.56
CA MET A 65 -0.76 -11.23 -21.27
C MET A 65 -0.44 -12.40 -20.35
N HIS A 66 0.67 -12.33 -19.62
CA HIS A 66 1.06 -13.35 -18.64
C HIS A 66 1.08 -12.80 -17.21
N GLY A 67 0.47 -13.56 -16.29
CA GLY A 67 0.43 -13.26 -14.87
C GLY A 67 1.09 -14.33 -14.01
N LYS A 68 0.84 -14.28 -12.70
CA LYS A 68 1.37 -15.28 -11.75
C LYS A 68 0.86 -16.68 -12.11
N LYS A 69 1.76 -17.67 -12.13
CA LYS A 69 1.40 -19.09 -12.34
C LYS A 69 1.70 -19.93 -11.10
N GLY A 70 0.65 -20.39 -10.41
CA GLY A 70 0.81 -21.08 -9.12
C GLY A 70 1.50 -20.17 -8.10
N ASN A 71 2.72 -20.54 -7.69
CA ASN A 71 3.56 -19.73 -6.79
C ASN A 71 4.66 -18.95 -7.51
N ASP A 72 4.81 -19.13 -8.83
CA ASP A 72 5.82 -18.42 -9.62
C ASP A 72 5.34 -17.01 -9.95
N LEU A 73 5.95 -16.01 -9.30
CA LEU A 73 5.73 -14.60 -9.59
C LEU A 73 6.44 -14.17 -10.89
N ASN A 74 7.54 -14.84 -11.26
CA ASN A 74 8.35 -14.50 -12.43
C ASN A 74 7.70 -14.94 -13.75
N ALA A 75 6.67 -15.79 -13.68
CA ALA A 75 5.83 -16.10 -14.85
C ALA A 75 5.08 -14.87 -15.38
N GLY A 76 4.83 -13.88 -14.52
CA GLY A 76 4.16 -12.63 -14.89
C GLY A 76 5.05 -11.71 -15.72
N LYS A 77 4.47 -11.10 -16.76
CA LYS A 77 5.17 -10.21 -17.70
C LYS A 77 4.65 -8.78 -17.60
N ASN A 78 5.48 -7.84 -17.99
CA ASN A 78 5.20 -6.42 -18.00
C ASN A 78 4.35 -6.07 -19.23
N LEU A 79 3.46 -5.09 -19.06
CA LEU A 79 2.65 -4.55 -20.16
C LEU A 79 3.01 -3.10 -20.42
N LEU A 80 3.24 -2.77 -21.69
CA LEU A 80 3.37 -1.40 -22.16
C LEU A 80 2.13 -0.98 -22.95
N PHE A 81 1.44 0.05 -22.46
CA PHE A 81 0.27 0.66 -23.09
C PHE A 81 0.65 1.94 -23.82
N THR A 82 0.29 2.04 -25.10
CA THR A 82 0.52 3.21 -25.96
C THR A 82 -0.77 3.64 -26.66
N GLY A 83 -0.80 4.88 -27.14
CA GLY A 83 -2.00 5.52 -27.68
C GLY A 83 -2.48 6.63 -26.74
N ASN A 84 -3.57 7.29 -27.10
CA ASN A 84 -4.14 8.40 -26.33
C ASN A 84 -5.58 8.09 -25.94
N ASN A 85 -5.96 8.48 -24.73
CA ASN A 85 -7.30 8.29 -24.17
C ASN A 85 -7.75 6.82 -24.25
N GLY A 86 -6.85 5.90 -23.95
CA GLY A 86 -7.13 4.47 -23.99
C GLY A 86 -8.08 4.04 -22.89
N GLU A 87 -8.91 3.05 -23.17
CA GLU A 87 -9.86 2.49 -22.20
C GLU A 87 -9.64 0.99 -22.05
N VAL A 88 -9.51 0.53 -20.80
CA VAL A 88 -9.36 -0.88 -20.44
C VAL A 88 -10.42 -1.27 -19.40
N VAL A 89 -11.06 -2.42 -19.61
CA VAL A 89 -12.01 -3.01 -18.66
C VAL A 89 -11.51 -4.40 -18.25
N LEU A 90 -11.26 -4.59 -16.95
CA LEU A 90 -10.97 -5.90 -16.37
C LEU A 90 -12.26 -6.72 -16.28
N GLN A 91 -12.28 -7.84 -16.99
CA GLN A 91 -13.34 -8.85 -16.97
C GLN A 91 -13.14 -9.86 -15.84
N ASN A 92 -11.88 -10.05 -15.41
CA ASN A 92 -11.48 -10.95 -14.33
C ASN A 92 -10.50 -10.25 -13.38
N SER A 93 -10.46 -10.67 -12.11
CA SER A 93 -9.40 -10.20 -11.20
C SER A 93 -8.04 -10.72 -11.66
N VAL A 94 -7.02 -9.88 -11.60
CA VAL A 94 -5.68 -10.18 -12.12
C VAL A 94 -4.66 -10.15 -10.98
N ASN A 95 -3.88 -11.22 -10.87
CA ASN A 95 -2.63 -11.23 -10.12
C ASN A 95 -1.50 -11.42 -11.12
N GLN A 96 -0.80 -10.33 -11.43
CA GLN A 96 0.22 -10.29 -12.47
C GLN A 96 1.60 -10.73 -11.96
N GLY A 97 1.72 -11.15 -10.69
CA GLY A 97 2.98 -11.57 -10.11
C GLY A 97 4.02 -10.44 -10.13
N GLY A 98 5.18 -10.71 -10.72
CA GLY A 98 6.25 -9.72 -10.90
C GLY A 98 6.02 -8.73 -12.04
N GLY A 99 5.01 -8.96 -12.90
CA GLY A 99 4.71 -8.08 -14.03
C GLY A 99 4.07 -6.77 -13.60
N TYR A 100 4.56 -5.64 -14.12
CA TYR A 100 4.00 -4.31 -13.90
C TYR A 100 3.32 -3.72 -15.14
N LEU A 101 2.56 -2.64 -14.96
CA LEU A 101 1.95 -1.88 -16.05
C LEU A 101 2.72 -0.58 -16.28
N GLN A 102 3.06 -0.29 -17.53
CA GLN A 102 3.61 1.00 -17.94
C GLN A 102 2.67 1.67 -18.93
N PHE A 103 2.31 2.92 -18.64
CA PHE A 103 1.45 3.75 -19.48
C PHE A 103 2.27 4.87 -20.10
N ALA A 104 2.41 4.82 -21.44
CA ALA A 104 3.06 5.84 -22.26
C ALA A 104 2.05 6.84 -22.87
N GLY A 105 0.81 6.84 -22.38
CA GLY A 105 -0.25 7.76 -22.77
C GLY A 105 -1.38 7.79 -21.76
N ASP A 106 -2.38 8.64 -21.99
CA ASP A 106 -3.53 8.79 -21.09
C ASP A 106 -4.46 7.58 -21.19
N TYR A 107 -4.87 7.04 -20.04
CA TYR A 107 -5.71 5.85 -19.97
C TYR A 107 -6.77 5.92 -18.87
N ARG A 108 -7.89 5.25 -19.09
CA ARG A 108 -8.86 4.87 -18.05
C ARG A 108 -8.89 3.36 -17.91
N VAL A 109 -8.65 2.87 -16.70
CA VAL A 109 -8.72 1.45 -16.36
C VAL A 109 -9.82 1.24 -15.33
N SER A 110 -10.75 0.33 -15.63
CA SER A 110 -11.90 0.06 -14.78
C SER A 110 -12.16 -1.44 -14.60
N ALA A 111 -12.85 -1.80 -13.53
CA ALA A 111 -13.35 -3.15 -13.31
C ALA A 111 -14.79 -3.28 -13.84
N LEU A 112 -15.15 -4.42 -14.44
CA LEU A 112 -16.51 -4.65 -14.91
C LEU A 112 -17.52 -4.73 -13.74
N ASN A 113 -17.16 -5.46 -12.69
CA ASN A 113 -17.99 -5.76 -11.54
C ASN A 113 -17.14 -6.06 -10.29
N GLY A 114 -16.28 -5.12 -9.91
CA GLY A 114 -15.49 -5.21 -8.67
C GLY A 114 -14.27 -6.14 -8.73
N GLN A 115 -13.82 -6.51 -9.93
CA GLN A 115 -12.53 -7.18 -10.12
C GLN A 115 -11.39 -6.34 -9.52
N THR A 116 -10.34 -7.03 -9.08
CA THR A 116 -9.16 -6.44 -8.47
C THR A 116 -7.93 -6.64 -9.35
N TRP A 117 -6.92 -5.79 -9.18
CA TRP A 117 -5.61 -5.98 -9.79
C TRP A 117 -4.50 -5.85 -8.74
N MET A 118 -3.49 -6.72 -8.84
CA MET A 118 -2.21 -6.62 -8.13
C MET A 118 -1.07 -7.13 -9.02
N GLY A 119 0.14 -6.62 -8.81
CA GLY A 119 1.32 -6.96 -9.62
C GLY A 119 2.56 -6.17 -9.20
N GLY A 120 3.56 -6.10 -10.08
CA GLY A 120 4.84 -5.41 -9.81
C GLY A 120 4.71 -3.90 -9.59
N GLY A 121 3.63 -3.28 -10.08
CA GLY A 121 3.30 -1.88 -9.88
C GLY A 121 2.75 -1.20 -11.14
N ILE A 122 2.63 0.12 -11.07
CA ILE A 122 2.22 0.99 -12.16
C ILE A 122 3.28 2.07 -12.39
N ILE A 123 3.69 2.23 -13.64
CA ILE A 123 4.54 3.30 -14.13
C ILE A 123 3.67 4.20 -15.02
N THR A 124 3.58 5.47 -14.70
CA THR A 124 2.96 6.49 -15.59
C THR A 124 4.08 7.37 -16.13
N ASP A 125 4.29 7.34 -17.44
CA ASP A 125 5.34 8.12 -18.06
C ASP A 125 5.08 9.63 -17.91
N LYS A 126 6.12 10.43 -18.12
CA LYS A 126 6.04 11.89 -17.97
C LYS A 126 4.94 12.48 -18.87
N GLY A 127 4.10 13.33 -18.31
CA GLY A 127 3.02 14.00 -19.03
C GLY A 127 1.78 13.15 -19.30
N THR A 128 1.75 11.91 -18.78
CA THR A 128 0.58 11.03 -18.87
C THR A 128 -0.32 11.15 -17.64
N HIS A 129 -1.61 10.87 -17.83
CA HIS A 129 -2.62 10.78 -16.79
C HIS A 129 -3.39 9.47 -16.91
N VAL A 130 -3.32 8.64 -15.87
CA VAL A 130 -4.07 7.39 -15.77
C VAL A 130 -5.19 7.52 -14.73
N LEU A 131 -6.43 7.32 -15.15
CA LEU A 131 -7.59 7.19 -14.28
C LEU A 131 -7.77 5.71 -13.90
N TRP A 132 -7.51 5.39 -12.64
CA TRP A 132 -7.47 4.02 -12.14
C TRP A 132 -8.66 3.73 -11.22
N GLN A 133 -9.57 2.88 -11.68
CA GLN A 133 -10.84 2.58 -11.00
C GLN A 133 -10.94 1.12 -10.58
N VAL A 134 -9.80 0.49 -10.32
CA VAL A 134 -9.69 -0.92 -9.93
C VAL A 134 -9.14 -1.00 -8.51
N ASN A 135 -9.84 -1.72 -7.61
CA ASN A 135 -9.38 -1.91 -6.24
C ASN A 135 -8.23 -2.94 -6.17
N GLY A 136 -7.44 -2.87 -5.09
CA GLY A 136 -6.37 -3.81 -4.79
C GLY A 136 -6.83 -4.98 -3.93
N VAL A 137 -5.86 -5.70 -3.37
CA VAL A 137 -6.07 -6.91 -2.55
C VAL A 137 -5.48 -6.70 -1.15
N ALA A 138 -6.10 -7.27 -0.11
CA ALA A 138 -5.58 -7.15 1.26
C ALA A 138 -4.20 -7.80 1.37
N GLY A 139 -3.28 -7.11 2.05
CA GLY A 139 -1.91 -7.55 2.22
C GLY A 139 -0.99 -7.26 1.02
N ASP A 140 -1.54 -6.75 -0.09
CA ASP A 140 -0.78 -6.22 -1.21
C ASP A 140 -0.61 -4.70 -1.11
N ASN A 141 0.48 -4.17 -1.68
CA ASN A 141 0.64 -2.73 -1.87
C ASN A 141 0.84 -2.42 -3.36
N LEU A 142 -0.01 -1.54 -3.90
CA LEU A 142 0.21 -0.98 -5.22
C LEU A 142 1.48 -0.12 -5.18
N HIS A 143 2.47 -0.44 -6.01
CA HIS A 143 3.67 0.38 -6.16
C HIS A 143 3.52 1.33 -7.35
N LYS A 144 3.62 2.64 -7.12
CA LYS A 144 3.53 3.68 -8.16
C LYS A 144 4.84 4.42 -8.34
N THR A 145 5.34 4.47 -9.58
CA THR A 145 6.50 5.28 -10.01
C THR A 145 6.24 5.94 -11.38
N GLY A 146 7.23 6.61 -11.95
CA GLY A 146 7.10 7.43 -13.17
C GLY A 146 6.54 8.82 -12.90
N GLU A 147 7.01 9.81 -13.65
CA GLU A 147 6.73 11.24 -13.44
C GLU A 147 5.26 11.65 -13.71
N GLY A 148 4.47 10.78 -14.36
CA GLY A 148 3.06 11.03 -14.66
C GLY A 148 2.13 10.99 -13.44
N THR A 149 0.83 11.13 -13.74
CA THR A 149 -0.24 11.19 -12.74
C THR A 149 -1.08 9.93 -12.73
N LEU A 150 -1.33 9.37 -11.55
CA LEU A 150 -2.31 8.31 -11.32
C LEU A 150 -3.47 8.86 -10.47
N THR A 151 -4.66 8.97 -11.02
CA THR A 151 -5.87 9.30 -10.25
C THR A 151 -6.58 8.03 -9.85
N VAL A 152 -6.60 7.74 -8.55
CA VAL A 152 -7.33 6.60 -7.98
C VAL A 152 -8.78 7.01 -7.79
N ASN A 153 -9.69 6.32 -8.46
CA ASN A 153 -11.09 6.66 -8.56
C ASN A 153 -11.97 5.40 -8.62
N GLY A 154 -11.63 4.39 -7.82
CA GLY A 154 -12.46 3.21 -7.63
C GLY A 154 -13.70 3.52 -6.78
N THR A 155 -14.45 2.48 -6.47
CA THR A 155 -15.67 2.57 -5.64
C THR A 155 -15.53 1.70 -4.40
N GLY A 156 -16.04 2.19 -3.27
CA GLY A 156 -16.09 1.46 -2.01
C GLY A 156 -14.76 1.45 -1.26
N VAL A 157 -14.56 0.40 -0.47
CA VAL A 157 -13.37 0.22 0.38
C VAL A 157 -12.32 -0.60 -0.35
N ASN A 158 -11.22 0.04 -0.75
CA ASN A 158 -10.02 -0.65 -1.19
C ASN A 158 -9.18 -1.09 0.02
N ILE A 159 -9.00 -2.40 0.14
CA ILE A 159 -8.28 -3.04 1.26
C ILE A 159 -6.77 -3.18 1.04
N GLY A 160 -6.28 -2.91 -0.17
CA GLY A 160 -4.84 -2.86 -0.48
C GLY A 160 -4.18 -1.57 0.01
N GLY A 161 -2.86 -1.59 0.17
CA GLY A 161 -2.06 -0.40 0.48
C GLY A 161 -1.46 0.26 -0.78
N LEU A 162 -0.80 1.39 -0.61
CA LEU A 162 -0.11 2.14 -1.66
C LEU A 162 1.31 2.48 -1.23
N LYS A 163 2.27 2.30 -2.12
CA LYS A 163 3.62 2.88 -2.03
C LYS A 163 3.88 3.77 -3.23
N VAL A 164 4.13 5.05 -3.00
CA VAL A 164 4.42 6.00 -4.07
C VAL A 164 5.88 6.43 -4.02
N GLY A 165 6.56 6.29 -5.15
CA GLY A 165 7.97 6.62 -5.32
C GLY A 165 8.22 7.72 -6.33
N ASP A 166 7.28 8.09 -7.19
CA ASP A 166 7.47 9.18 -8.16
C ASP A 166 6.13 9.70 -8.72
N GLY A 167 6.17 10.91 -9.30
CA GLY A 167 5.04 11.56 -9.95
C GLY A 167 3.93 11.98 -8.97
N THR A 168 2.70 12.00 -9.46
CA THR A 168 1.54 12.42 -8.66
C THR A 168 0.54 11.27 -8.50
N VAL A 169 0.01 11.10 -7.29
CA VAL A 169 -1.15 10.26 -7.02
C VAL A 169 -2.28 11.10 -6.46
N ILE A 170 -3.43 11.11 -7.13
CA ILE A 170 -4.63 11.80 -6.64
C ILE A 170 -5.56 10.74 -6.07
N LEU A 171 -5.83 10.79 -4.76
CA LEU A 171 -6.79 9.91 -4.11
C LEU A 171 -8.18 10.53 -4.22
N ASN A 172 -9.02 9.90 -5.03
CA ASN A 172 -10.39 10.32 -5.33
C ASN A 172 -11.35 9.11 -5.38
N GLN A 173 -11.19 8.17 -4.45
CA GLN A 173 -12.08 7.03 -4.30
C GLN A 173 -13.51 7.50 -4.04
N GLN A 174 -14.47 6.86 -4.70
CA GLN A 174 -15.89 7.15 -4.56
C GLN A 174 -16.53 6.21 -3.54
N ALA A 175 -17.56 6.69 -2.83
CA ALA A 175 -18.33 5.86 -1.93
C ALA A 175 -19.12 4.77 -2.68
N ASP A 176 -19.27 3.61 -2.07
CA ASP A 176 -20.20 2.58 -2.54
C ASP A 176 -21.65 2.92 -2.19
N ALA A 177 -22.58 2.00 -2.52
CA ALA A 177 -24.00 2.17 -2.26
C ALA A 177 -24.35 2.28 -0.76
N ASP A 178 -23.48 1.80 0.13
CA ASP A 178 -23.63 1.90 1.59
C ASP A 178 -22.95 3.17 2.16
N GLY A 179 -22.37 4.01 1.29
CA GLY A 179 -21.64 5.21 1.69
C GLY A 179 -20.23 4.94 2.20
N LYS A 180 -19.69 3.72 2.07
CA LYS A 180 -18.33 3.41 2.52
C LYS A 180 -17.32 3.81 1.44
N VAL A 181 -16.22 4.43 1.87
CA VAL A 181 -15.16 4.90 0.98
C VAL A 181 -13.80 4.70 1.66
N GLN A 182 -12.83 4.16 0.92
CA GLN A 182 -11.42 4.12 1.31
C GLN A 182 -10.57 3.90 0.05
N ALA A 183 -9.67 4.83 -0.24
CA ALA A 183 -8.76 4.72 -1.39
C ALA A 183 -7.70 3.63 -1.18
N PHE A 184 -7.13 3.54 0.02
CA PHE A 184 -6.17 2.51 0.43
C PHE A 184 -6.20 2.29 1.93
N SER A 185 -5.78 1.10 2.38
CA SER A 185 -5.63 0.78 3.81
C SER A 185 -4.45 1.49 4.46
N SER A 186 -3.40 1.78 3.69
CA SER A 186 -2.23 2.58 4.08
C SER A 186 -1.58 3.25 2.86
N VAL A 187 -0.83 4.33 3.10
CA VAL A 187 -0.08 5.05 2.06
C VAL A 187 1.34 5.33 2.55
N ASP A 188 2.35 4.85 1.83
CA ASP A 188 3.76 5.12 2.07
C ASP A 188 4.34 6.04 0.97
N ILE A 189 4.93 7.16 1.37
CA ILE A 189 5.46 8.20 0.49
C ILE A 189 6.99 8.23 0.63
N ALA A 190 7.73 7.91 -0.44
CA ALA A 190 9.18 7.80 -0.37
C ALA A 190 9.91 8.38 -1.60
N SER A 191 11.23 8.51 -1.47
CA SER A 191 12.23 9.05 -2.39
C SER A 191 12.31 10.57 -2.55
N GLY A 192 11.37 11.33 -1.99
CA GLY A 192 11.30 12.80 -2.05
C GLY A 192 10.76 13.36 -3.37
N ARG A 193 10.54 12.51 -4.37
CA ARG A 193 9.98 12.86 -5.68
C ARG A 193 8.46 13.01 -5.70
N PRO A 194 7.67 12.15 -5.03
CA PRO A 194 6.24 12.11 -5.31
C PRO A 194 5.42 13.15 -4.55
N THR A 195 4.21 13.39 -5.06
CA THR A 195 3.13 14.09 -4.36
C THR A 195 1.86 13.24 -4.31
N VAL A 196 1.28 13.08 -3.12
CA VAL A 196 -0.06 12.49 -2.92
C VAL A 196 -1.05 13.61 -2.65
N VAL A 197 -2.15 13.67 -3.40
CA VAL A 197 -3.19 14.69 -3.26
C VAL A 197 -4.47 14.05 -2.74
N LEU A 198 -5.06 14.64 -1.70
CA LEU A 198 -6.34 14.18 -1.13
C LEU A 198 -7.50 14.96 -1.76
N SER A 199 -8.43 14.27 -2.42
CA SER A 199 -9.62 14.95 -2.96
C SER A 199 -10.60 15.33 -1.85
N ASP A 200 -10.69 14.50 -0.81
CA ASP A 200 -11.43 14.77 0.42
C ASP A 200 -10.73 14.15 1.66
N SER A 201 -11.31 14.31 2.85
CA SER A 201 -10.76 13.79 4.10
C SER A 201 -11.09 12.31 4.40
N GLN A 202 -11.79 11.60 3.50
CA GLN A 202 -12.25 10.21 3.71
C GLN A 202 -11.38 9.19 2.97
N GLN A 203 -10.38 9.64 2.21
CA GLN A 203 -9.60 8.80 1.32
C GLN A 203 -8.74 7.76 2.05
N VAL A 204 -8.13 8.13 3.16
CA VAL A 204 -7.25 7.26 3.95
C VAL A 204 -7.28 7.73 5.40
N ASN A 205 -7.16 6.79 6.34
CA ASN A 205 -6.93 7.14 7.74
C ASN A 205 -5.57 7.87 7.87
N PRO A 206 -5.51 9.12 8.37
CA PRO A 206 -4.26 9.87 8.50
C PRO A 206 -3.16 9.13 9.30
N ASP A 207 -3.53 8.31 10.29
CA ASP A 207 -2.57 7.52 11.07
C ASP A 207 -1.91 6.38 10.28
N ASN A 208 -2.43 6.06 9.09
CA ASN A 208 -1.89 5.04 8.18
C ASN A 208 -1.14 5.66 6.99
N ILE A 209 -0.84 6.96 7.05
CA ILE A 209 0.07 7.64 6.13
C ILE A 209 1.47 7.64 6.73
N SER A 210 2.44 7.13 5.99
CA SER A 210 3.86 7.16 6.34
C SER A 210 4.70 7.87 5.29
N TRP A 211 5.77 8.50 5.74
CA TRP A 211 6.85 9.02 4.91
C TRP A 211 8.09 8.19 5.15
N GLY A 212 8.50 7.43 4.15
CA GLY A 212 9.69 6.59 4.15
C GLY A 212 10.97 7.37 3.84
N TYR A 213 11.97 6.67 3.30
CA TYR A 213 13.28 7.26 2.94
C TYR A 213 13.13 8.47 2.02
N ARG A 214 13.63 9.64 2.45
CA ARG A 214 13.51 10.95 1.78
C ARG A 214 12.06 11.46 1.61
N GLY A 215 11.08 10.79 2.20
CA GLY A 215 9.68 11.20 2.21
C GLY A 215 9.10 11.59 0.84
N GLY A 216 8.42 12.74 0.80
CA GLY A 216 7.65 13.28 -0.31
C GLY A 216 6.52 14.17 0.22
N ARG A 217 5.64 14.62 -0.67
CA ARG A 217 4.59 15.59 -0.32
C ARG A 217 3.23 14.93 -0.16
N LEU A 218 2.54 15.24 0.94
CA LEU A 218 1.11 15.06 1.10
C LEU A 218 0.44 16.42 0.93
N ASP A 219 -0.29 16.61 -0.17
CA ASP A 219 -1.13 17.77 -0.42
C ASP A 219 -2.54 17.54 0.13
N LEU A 220 -2.88 18.32 1.15
CA LEU A 220 -4.18 18.28 1.80
C LEU A 220 -5.29 18.85 0.91
N ASN A 221 -4.93 19.68 -0.06
CA ASN A 221 -5.86 20.24 -1.05
C ASN A 221 -7.15 20.80 -0.43
N GLY A 222 -7.01 21.61 0.62
CA GLY A 222 -8.13 22.24 1.32
C GLY A 222 -8.90 21.35 2.29
N ASN A 223 -8.42 20.14 2.57
CA ASN A 223 -8.99 19.23 3.56
C ASN A 223 -8.36 19.43 4.95
N ASN A 224 -9.15 19.17 5.99
CA ASN A 224 -8.68 19.15 7.37
C ASN A 224 -8.37 17.71 7.78
N LEU A 225 -7.25 17.51 8.46
CA LEU A 225 -6.83 16.18 8.92
C LEU A 225 -6.46 16.22 10.40
N THR A 226 -6.76 15.13 11.09
CA THR A 226 -6.32 14.89 12.47
C THR A 226 -5.37 13.70 12.49
N PHE A 227 -4.17 13.91 13.01
CA PHE A 227 -3.17 12.86 13.22
C PHE A 227 -3.04 12.56 14.71
N THR A 228 -3.08 11.28 15.08
CA THR A 228 -2.72 10.84 16.43
C THR A 228 -1.28 10.33 16.51
N ARG A 229 -0.66 10.12 15.36
CA ARG A 229 0.77 9.90 15.19
C ARG A 229 1.23 10.46 13.85
N LEU A 230 2.51 10.84 13.77
CA LEU A 230 3.18 11.13 12.50
C LEU A 230 4.25 10.07 12.25
N GLN A 231 4.09 9.30 11.18
CA GLN A 231 5.05 8.28 10.76
C GLN A 231 6.03 8.88 9.75
N ALA A 232 6.88 9.81 10.18
CA ALA A 232 7.85 10.50 9.32
C ALA A 232 9.29 10.02 9.59
N ALA A 233 9.95 9.45 8.58
CA ALA A 233 11.29 8.89 8.72
C ALA A 233 12.40 9.96 8.77
N ASP A 234 12.27 11.03 7.99
CA ASP A 234 13.28 12.09 7.87
C ASP A 234 12.68 13.43 7.40
N TYR A 235 13.55 14.42 7.19
CA TYR A 235 13.18 15.78 6.78
C TYR A 235 12.41 15.86 5.45
N GLY A 236 12.47 14.82 4.61
CA GLY A 236 11.74 14.77 3.36
C GLY A 236 10.23 14.60 3.52
N ALA A 237 9.73 14.35 4.74
CA ALA A 237 8.31 14.31 5.03
C ALA A 237 7.68 15.71 4.97
N ILE A 238 6.82 15.95 3.97
CA ILE A 238 6.23 17.27 3.73
C ILE A 238 4.70 17.15 3.73
N ILE A 239 4.04 17.99 4.53
CA ILE A 239 2.59 18.22 4.47
C ILE A 239 2.38 19.64 3.92
N THR A 240 1.60 19.74 2.86
CA THR A 240 1.33 21.00 2.15
C THR A 240 -0.16 21.18 1.91
N ASN A 241 -0.57 22.42 1.64
CA ASN A 241 -1.86 22.70 1.05
C ASN A 241 -1.65 23.65 -0.13
N ASN A 242 -1.89 23.19 -1.34
CA ASN A 242 -1.80 24.03 -2.54
C ASN A 242 -3.16 24.57 -3.01
N SER A 243 -4.24 24.31 -2.26
CA SER A 243 -5.57 24.87 -2.52
C SER A 243 -5.74 26.26 -1.89
N GLU A 244 -6.59 27.09 -2.49
CA GLU A 244 -7.03 28.37 -1.90
C GLU A 244 -7.85 28.15 -0.62
N LYS A 245 -8.55 27.02 -0.51
CA LYS A 245 -9.27 26.65 0.71
C LYS A 245 -8.24 26.32 1.80
N LYS A 246 -8.31 27.02 2.93
CA LYS A 246 -7.42 26.78 4.07
C LYS A 246 -7.66 25.39 4.67
N SER A 247 -6.60 24.60 4.77
CA SER A 247 -6.53 23.37 5.56
C SER A 247 -6.13 23.64 7.01
N THR A 248 -6.70 22.87 7.93
CA THR A 248 -6.28 22.77 9.33
C THR A 248 -5.75 21.37 9.60
N VAL A 249 -4.51 21.27 10.09
CA VAL A 249 -3.92 20.02 10.59
C VAL A 249 -3.99 20.04 12.10
N THR A 250 -4.70 19.06 12.67
CA THR A 250 -4.76 18.85 14.12
C THR A 250 -3.81 17.72 14.50
N LEU A 251 -2.89 18.01 15.41
CA LEU A 251 -1.95 17.05 15.95
C LEU A 251 -2.42 16.66 17.36
N ASP A 252 -3.20 15.58 17.44
CA ASP A 252 -3.72 15.02 18.68
C ASP A 252 -2.91 13.79 19.08
N PHE A 253 -1.62 13.98 19.35
CA PHE A 253 -0.70 12.87 19.52
C PHE A 253 -1.03 12.01 20.74
N GLN A 254 -1.26 10.73 20.50
CA GLN A 254 -1.54 9.73 21.52
C GLN A 254 -0.47 8.65 21.41
N THR A 255 0.38 8.55 22.43
CA THR A 255 1.42 7.49 22.49
C THR A 255 0.81 6.11 22.66
N LEU A 256 -0.37 6.03 23.27
CA LEU A 256 -1.21 4.85 23.41
C LEU A 256 -2.68 5.29 23.48
N LYS A 257 -3.52 4.87 22.54
CA LYS A 257 -4.95 5.17 22.59
C LYS A 257 -5.63 4.24 23.58
N ALA A 258 -6.47 4.77 24.47
CA ALA A 258 -7.21 3.95 25.42
C ALA A 258 -8.10 2.89 24.73
N SER A 259 -8.62 3.18 23.54
CA SER A 259 -9.40 2.24 22.70
C SER A 259 -8.61 1.01 22.27
N ASP A 260 -7.29 1.12 22.21
CA ASP A 260 -6.39 0.06 21.74
C ASP A 260 -5.84 -0.77 22.92
N ILE A 261 -6.12 -0.34 24.15
CA ILE A 261 -5.74 -1.06 25.38
C ILE A 261 -6.79 -2.13 25.67
N ASN A 262 -6.44 -3.39 25.41
CA ASN A 262 -7.22 -4.52 25.89
C ASN A 262 -6.76 -4.92 27.30
N VAL A 263 -7.65 -4.84 28.29
CA VAL A 263 -7.36 -5.23 29.68
C VAL A 263 -8.17 -6.47 30.05
N PRO A 264 -7.69 -7.69 29.74
CA PRO A 264 -8.35 -8.91 30.18
C PRO A 264 -8.24 -9.04 31.71
N VAL A 265 -9.34 -9.40 32.36
CA VAL A 265 -9.36 -9.68 33.80
C VAL A 265 -9.11 -11.17 34.01
N ASN A 266 -7.89 -11.51 34.45
CA ASN A 266 -7.52 -12.88 34.79
C ASN A 266 -7.94 -13.25 36.22
N THR A 267 -8.03 -14.54 36.54
CA THR A 267 -8.32 -14.99 37.91
C THR A 267 -7.05 -15.47 38.60
N VAL A 268 -6.86 -15.10 39.87
CA VAL A 268 -5.74 -15.60 40.67
C VAL A 268 -5.91 -17.10 40.95
N SER A 269 -4.97 -17.91 40.46
CA SER A 269 -4.93 -19.36 40.70
C SER A 269 -4.38 -19.68 42.10
N ILE A 270 -5.07 -20.58 42.81
CA ILE A 270 -4.65 -21.08 44.14
C ILE A 270 -3.35 -21.90 44.10
N PHE A 271 -2.93 -22.37 42.91
CA PHE A 271 -1.69 -23.12 42.72
C PHE A 271 -0.53 -22.24 42.20
N GLY A 272 -0.75 -20.91 42.12
CA GLY A 272 0.15 -20.02 41.40
C GLY A 272 -0.05 -20.11 39.88
N GLY A 273 0.75 -19.33 39.15
CA GLY A 273 0.63 -19.23 37.70
C GLY A 273 1.78 -18.48 37.04
N LYS A 274 1.76 -18.52 35.70
CA LYS A 274 2.58 -17.66 34.84
C LYS A 274 1.69 -16.62 34.19
N GLY A 275 2.21 -15.41 34.01
CA GLY A 275 1.49 -14.31 33.36
C GLY A 275 2.45 -13.25 32.83
N THR A 276 1.91 -12.19 32.22
CA THR A 276 2.71 -11.08 31.69
C THR A 276 2.73 -9.94 32.69
N PRO A 277 3.89 -9.33 33.00
CA PRO A 277 3.91 -8.10 33.79
C PRO A 277 3.03 -7.02 33.16
N GLY A 278 2.14 -6.43 33.96
CA GLY A 278 1.11 -5.48 33.51
C GLY A 278 -0.30 -6.07 33.42
N ASP A 279 -0.46 -7.40 33.41
CA ASP A 279 -1.77 -8.05 33.36
C ASP A 279 -2.60 -7.78 34.62
N LEU A 280 -3.91 -7.59 34.42
CA LEU A 280 -4.87 -7.41 35.50
C LEU A 280 -5.39 -8.78 35.99
N TYR A 281 -5.41 -8.97 37.31
CA TYR A 281 -5.91 -10.14 37.99
C TYR A 281 -6.99 -9.76 39.00
N TYR A 282 -7.97 -10.64 39.16
CA TYR A 282 -9.02 -10.60 40.17
C TYR A 282 -8.87 -11.80 41.10
N ASP A 283 -8.77 -11.54 42.40
CA ASP A 283 -8.79 -12.57 43.43
C ASP A 283 -10.22 -12.76 43.93
N THR A 284 -10.82 -13.90 43.57
CA THR A 284 -12.19 -14.25 43.94
C THR A 284 -12.37 -14.47 45.44
N SER A 285 -11.29 -14.71 46.20
CA SER A 285 -11.36 -14.93 47.65
C SER A 285 -11.43 -13.63 48.45
N THR A 286 -10.80 -12.56 47.94
CA THR A 286 -10.73 -11.25 48.61
C THR A 286 -11.56 -10.17 47.91
N GLY A 287 -11.97 -10.38 46.67
CA GLY A 287 -12.64 -9.38 45.85
C GLY A 287 -11.72 -8.26 45.35
N GLN A 288 -10.39 -8.45 45.43
CA GLN A 288 -9.41 -7.42 45.08
C GLN A 288 -8.87 -7.57 43.66
N TYR A 289 -8.50 -6.43 43.06
CA TYR A 289 -7.83 -6.35 41.78
C TYR A 289 -6.34 -6.05 41.93
N TYR A 290 -5.57 -6.58 41.00
CA TYR A 290 -4.14 -6.77 41.14
C TYR A 290 -3.44 -6.63 39.79
N ILE A 291 -2.36 -5.85 39.73
CA ILE A 291 -1.50 -5.80 38.54
C ILE A 291 -0.28 -6.69 38.77
N LEU A 292 -0.08 -7.66 37.88
CA LEU A 292 1.04 -8.59 37.95
C LEU A 292 2.36 -7.87 37.64
N LYS A 293 3.39 -8.03 38.49
CA LYS A 293 4.72 -7.41 38.27
C LYS A 293 5.78 -8.36 37.72
N VAL A 294 5.52 -9.66 37.77
CA VAL A 294 6.51 -10.71 37.50
C VAL A 294 5.91 -11.79 36.61
N GLN A 295 6.76 -12.50 35.89
CA GLN A 295 6.29 -13.53 34.95
C GLN A 295 5.73 -14.79 35.62
N GLN A 296 6.03 -15.00 36.90
CA GLN A 296 5.55 -16.14 37.68
C GLN A 296 5.18 -15.70 39.09
N PHE A 297 4.07 -16.20 39.61
CA PHE A 297 3.61 -15.92 40.96
C PHE A 297 3.21 -17.21 41.68
N MET A 298 3.52 -17.28 42.97
CA MET A 298 3.05 -18.34 43.87
C MET A 298 1.99 -17.76 44.81
N HIS A 299 0.96 -18.55 45.13
CA HIS A 299 -0.13 -18.13 46.03
C HIS A 299 0.38 -17.62 47.39
N THR A 300 1.48 -18.18 47.90
CA THR A 300 2.07 -17.83 49.21
C THR A 300 2.79 -16.48 49.24
N VAL A 301 3.01 -15.83 48.09
CA VAL A 301 3.71 -14.54 48.01
C VAL A 301 2.73 -13.45 47.57
N ARG A 302 1.85 -13.03 48.48
CA ARG A 302 0.96 -11.85 48.32
C ARG A 302 1.73 -10.52 48.16
N ARG A 303 3.06 -10.53 48.26
CA ARG A 303 3.94 -9.33 48.28
C ARG A 303 4.43 -8.85 46.91
N LEU A 304 4.05 -9.48 45.80
CA LEU A 304 4.56 -9.12 44.46
C LEU A 304 3.53 -8.44 43.54
N VAL A 305 2.42 -7.97 44.12
CA VAL A 305 1.25 -7.50 43.39
C VAL A 305 0.82 -6.15 43.96
N ILE A 306 0.55 -5.15 43.12
CA ILE A 306 0.01 -3.85 43.59
C ILE A 306 -1.47 -4.06 43.92
N ASP A 307 -1.85 -3.80 45.16
CA ASP A 307 -3.25 -3.62 45.55
C ASP A 307 -3.74 -2.27 45.00
N LEU A 308 -4.73 -2.31 44.10
CA LEU A 308 -5.27 -1.12 43.45
C LEU A 308 -6.22 -0.31 44.33
N HIS A 309 -6.49 -0.74 45.58
CA HIS A 309 -7.44 -0.07 46.49
C HIS A 309 -7.14 1.42 46.77
N ASN A 310 -5.93 1.92 46.50
CA ASN A 310 -5.55 3.31 46.79
C ASN A 310 -5.41 4.23 45.55
N TYR A 311 -5.78 3.79 44.34
CA TYR A 311 -5.62 4.59 43.12
C TYR A 311 -6.93 4.95 42.40
N LEU A 312 -8.09 4.56 42.93
CA LEU A 312 -9.41 5.03 42.49
C LEU A 312 -10.04 5.88 43.59
N ALA A 313 -9.59 7.12 43.70
CA ALA A 313 -10.28 8.22 44.39
C ALA A 313 -10.14 9.49 43.54
#